data_AF-A0A1V2CDE7-F1
#
_entry.id   AF-A0A1V2CDE7-F1
#
_cell.length_a   1.000
_cell.length_b   1.000
_cell.length_c   1.000
_cell.angle_alpha   90.00
_cell.angle_beta   90.00
_cell.angle_gamma   90.00
#
_symmetry.space_group_name_H-M   'P 1'
#
loop_
_entity.id
_entity.type
_entity.pdbx_description
1 polymer ?
#
loop_
_entity_poly.entity_id
_entity_poly.type
_entity_poly.pdbx_seq_one_letter_code
_entity_poly.pdbx_strand_id
1 'polypeptide(L)'
;MQKNYFILFILLVTLSCKKASAPPPPEINSLFKQVITPDDRKTITAEEAKTYHVNNTYQYEYRTGNPGQYEYNYDVKGINIKGDSVYGNINVQGKYGAGILINDTVADVEINTEWISYGKLKACDKNGNEYQLIVK
;
A
#
# COMPACT_ATOMS: atom_id res chain seq x y z
N MET A 1 -61.15 39.72 -18.41
CA MET A 1 -61.44 38.39 -17.83
C MET A 1 -60.11 37.74 -17.45
N GLN A 2 -59.83 37.64 -16.16
CA GLN A 2 -58.70 36.90 -15.60
C GLN A 2 -58.99 35.40 -15.66
N LYS A 3 -57.99 34.61 -16.05
CA LYS A 3 -57.78 33.17 -15.75
C LYS A 3 -56.55 32.72 -16.56
N ASN A 4 -55.56 31.99 -16.09
CA ASN A 4 -55.14 31.50 -14.77
C ASN A 4 -53.66 31.10 -15.00
N TYR A 5 -52.70 31.97 -14.67
CA TYR A 5 -51.28 31.60 -14.63
C TYR A 5 -50.96 31.03 -13.26
N PHE A 6 -51.35 29.78 -12.95
CA PHE A 6 -50.97 29.20 -11.67
C PHE A 6 -51.09 27.66 -11.62
N ILE A 7 -50.55 26.95 -12.61
CA ILE A 7 -50.35 25.49 -12.50
C ILE A 7 -48.98 25.15 -13.09
N LEU A 8 -47.92 25.66 -12.47
CA LEU A 8 -46.57 25.20 -12.75
C LEU A 8 -45.66 25.38 -11.53
N PHE A 9 -46.11 24.96 -10.33
CA PHE A 9 -45.25 25.02 -9.15
C PHE A 9 -45.55 23.99 -8.05
N ILE A 10 -46.16 22.85 -8.37
CA ILE A 10 -46.39 21.79 -7.38
C ILE A 10 -46.04 20.44 -7.99
N LEU A 11 -44.75 20.16 -8.14
CA LEU A 11 -44.28 18.79 -8.43
C LEU A 11 -42.84 18.51 -7.98
N LEU A 12 -42.35 19.25 -6.99
CA LEU A 12 -41.03 19.02 -6.38
C LEU A 12 -41.12 19.06 -4.85
N VAL A 13 -42.08 18.33 -4.28
CA VAL A 13 -41.93 17.86 -2.90
C VAL A 13 -41.25 16.50 -2.99
N THR A 14 -39.94 16.52 -3.22
CA THR A 14 -39.13 15.32 -3.05
C THR A 14 -39.19 14.94 -1.58
N LEU A 15 -39.73 13.76 -1.32
CA LEU A 15 -39.70 13.10 -0.02
C LEU A 15 -38.26 13.16 0.52
N SER A 16 -38.03 14.04 1.50
CA SER A 16 -36.83 14.01 2.33
C SER A 16 -36.92 12.76 3.18
N CYS A 17 -36.47 11.65 2.61
CA CYS A 17 -36.22 10.42 3.33
C CYS A 17 -35.01 10.69 4.22
N LYS A 18 -35.26 11.20 5.44
CA LYS A 18 -34.25 11.17 6.51
C LYS A 18 -34.04 9.71 6.89
N LYS A 19 -33.22 9.00 6.11
CA LYS A 19 -32.62 7.76 6.59
C LYS A 19 -31.84 8.16 7.83
N ALA A 20 -32.23 7.62 8.98
CA ALA A 20 -31.38 7.64 10.16
C ALA A 20 -29.99 7.17 9.70
N SER A 21 -28.96 7.98 9.98
CA SER A 21 -27.60 7.59 9.67
C SER A 21 -27.40 6.21 10.28
N ALA A 22 -27.14 5.22 9.43
CA ALA A 22 -26.58 3.98 9.94
C ALA A 22 -25.33 4.38 10.74
N PRO A 23 -25.05 3.74 11.88
CA PRO A 23 -23.75 3.90 12.53
C PRO A 23 -22.67 3.65 11.46
N PRO A 24 -21.58 4.43 11.48
CA PRO A 24 -20.50 4.25 10.52
C PRO A 24 -20.11 2.77 10.51
N PRO A 25 -19.87 2.17 9.32
CA PRO A 25 -19.37 0.82 9.23
C PRO A 25 -18.18 0.68 10.19
N PRO A 26 -18.12 -0.39 11.00
CA PRO A 26 -17.00 -0.59 11.90
C PRO A 26 -15.72 -0.49 11.07
N GLU A 27 -14.83 0.43 11.46
CA GLU A 27 -13.58 0.65 10.74
C GLU A 27 -12.78 -0.65 10.73
N ILE A 28 -12.69 -1.27 9.55
CA ILE A 28 -11.83 -2.44 9.26
C ILE A 28 -10.34 -2.04 9.31
N ASN A 29 -10.01 -0.85 9.81
CA ASN A 29 -8.66 -0.35 9.97
C ASN A 29 -7.91 -1.02 11.13
N SER A 30 -8.58 -1.79 12.00
CA SER A 30 -7.92 -2.43 13.15
C SER A 30 -7.07 -3.67 12.80
N LEU A 31 -7.09 -4.13 11.56
CA LEU A 31 -6.29 -5.28 11.09
C LEU A 31 -5.06 -4.85 10.27
N PHE A 32 -4.94 -3.57 9.91
CA PHE A 32 -3.87 -3.09 9.03
C PHE A 32 -2.84 -2.30 9.83
N LYS A 33 -1.63 -2.84 9.90
CA LYS A 33 -0.49 -2.18 10.51
C LYS A 33 -0.15 -0.97 9.65
N GLN A 34 -0.22 0.24 10.22
CA GLN A 34 0.10 1.49 9.52
C GLN A 34 1.59 1.59 9.11
N VAL A 35 2.42 0.69 9.62
CA VAL A 35 3.87 0.63 9.37
C VAL A 35 4.21 -0.78 8.92
N ILE A 36 4.63 -0.91 7.66
CA ILE A 36 5.24 -2.14 7.15
C ILE A 36 6.54 -2.36 7.92
N THR A 37 6.74 -3.58 8.37
CA THR A 37 7.91 -4.05 9.08
C THR A 37 8.59 -5.18 8.32
N PRO A 38 9.91 -5.39 8.52
CA PRO A 38 10.64 -6.47 7.88
C PRO A 38 10.03 -7.87 8.10
N ASP A 39 9.36 -8.08 9.23
CA ASP A 39 8.69 -9.34 9.59
C ASP A 39 7.45 -9.64 8.73
N ASP A 40 6.83 -8.63 8.10
CA ASP A 40 5.64 -8.83 7.26
C ASP A 40 5.96 -9.62 5.97
N ARG A 41 7.24 -9.83 5.68
CA ARG A 41 7.74 -10.76 4.66
C ARG A 41 7.58 -12.23 5.05
N LYS A 42 7.65 -12.55 6.34
CA LYS A 42 7.85 -13.93 6.80
C LYS A 42 6.61 -14.78 6.63
N THR A 43 5.41 -14.20 6.66
CA THR A 43 4.17 -14.96 6.48
C THR A 43 3.02 -14.04 6.08
N ILE A 44 2.44 -14.26 4.89
CA ILE A 44 1.15 -13.65 4.53
C ILE A 44 0.06 -14.28 5.41
N THR A 45 -0.76 -13.48 6.08
CA THR A 45 -1.85 -14.01 6.91
C THR A 45 -2.92 -14.67 6.03
N ALA A 46 -3.70 -15.59 6.61
CA ALA A 46 -4.79 -16.25 5.87
C ALA A 46 -5.85 -15.26 5.34
N GLU A 47 -6.03 -14.12 6.00
CA GLU A 47 -6.95 -13.07 5.55
C GLU A 47 -6.36 -12.27 4.38
N GLU A 48 -5.09 -11.86 4.44
CA GLU A 48 -4.41 -11.17 3.33
C GLU A 48 -4.31 -12.05 2.09
N ALA A 49 -4.07 -13.35 2.28
CA ALA A 49 -3.98 -14.33 1.20
C ALA A 49 -5.27 -14.41 0.36
N LYS A 50 -6.45 -14.07 0.92
CA LYS A 50 -7.71 -14.02 0.16
C LYS A 50 -7.70 -12.98 -0.95
N THR A 51 -6.84 -11.97 -0.83
CA THR A 51 -6.68 -10.87 -1.79
C THR A 51 -5.40 -10.99 -2.62
N TYR A 52 -4.70 -12.12 -2.50
CA TYR A 52 -3.45 -12.38 -3.20
C TYR A 52 -3.63 -12.28 -4.72
N HIS A 53 -2.75 -11.51 -5.35
CA HIS A 53 -2.80 -11.30 -6.78
C HIS A 53 -1.40 -11.14 -7.37
N VAL A 54 -1.16 -11.84 -8.47
CA VAL A 54 0.08 -11.78 -9.26
C VAL A 54 -0.24 -11.17 -10.62
N ASN A 55 0.64 -10.30 -11.11
CA ASN A 55 0.50 -9.72 -12.45
C ASN A 55 1.87 -9.44 -13.06
N ASN A 56 2.22 -10.22 -14.08
CA ASN A 56 3.52 -10.15 -14.76
C ASN A 56 3.69 -8.89 -15.63
N THR A 57 2.65 -8.06 -15.77
CA THR A 57 2.75 -6.75 -16.45
C THR A 57 3.44 -5.71 -15.57
N TYR A 58 3.42 -5.92 -14.25
CA TYR A 58 4.04 -5.04 -13.25
C TYR A 58 5.25 -5.72 -12.62
N GLN A 59 6.09 -4.94 -11.96
CA GLN A 59 7.35 -5.43 -11.37
C GLN A 59 7.18 -6.05 -9.97
N TYR A 60 5.96 -6.12 -9.44
CA TYR A 60 5.73 -6.78 -8.15
C TYR A 60 5.65 -8.30 -8.31
N GLU A 61 6.10 -9.02 -7.30
CA GLU A 61 5.90 -10.48 -7.23
C GLU A 61 4.44 -10.78 -6.94
N TYR A 62 3.88 -10.09 -5.94
CA TYR A 62 2.47 -10.17 -5.61
C TYR A 62 1.98 -8.87 -4.98
N ARG A 63 0.64 -8.74 -4.89
CA ARG A 63 -0.02 -7.73 -4.06
C ARG A 63 -1.15 -8.35 -3.25
N THR A 64 -1.43 -7.74 -2.11
CA THR A 64 -2.56 -8.05 -1.22
C THR A 64 -3.26 -6.74 -0.82
N GLY A 65 -4.45 -6.85 -0.24
CA GLY A 65 -5.24 -5.72 0.23
C GLY A 65 -6.43 -5.38 -0.66
N ASN A 66 -7.07 -4.25 -0.34
CA ASN A 66 -8.31 -3.79 -0.97
C ASN A 66 -8.06 -2.57 -1.88
N PRO A 67 -8.98 -2.25 -2.81
CA PRO A 67 -8.87 -1.05 -3.65
C PRO A 67 -8.54 0.22 -2.84
N GLY A 68 -7.40 0.84 -3.18
CA GLY A 68 -6.90 2.05 -2.51
C GLY A 68 -5.90 1.79 -1.37
N GLN A 69 -5.75 0.55 -0.90
CA GLN A 69 -4.87 0.16 0.20
C GLN A 69 -4.19 -1.17 -0.11
N TYR A 70 -3.47 -1.21 -1.23
CA TYR A 70 -2.69 -2.38 -1.60
C TYR A 70 -1.30 -2.35 -0.97
N GLU A 71 -0.85 -3.50 -0.53
CA GLU A 71 0.55 -3.79 -0.23
C GLU A 71 1.14 -4.58 -1.41
N TYR A 72 2.37 -4.23 -1.79
CA TYR A 72 3.05 -4.82 -2.93
C TYR A 72 4.38 -5.41 -2.49
N ASN A 73 4.63 -6.64 -2.91
CA ASN A 73 5.90 -7.31 -2.68
C ASN A 73 6.84 -7.16 -3.88
N TYR A 74 8.11 -6.87 -3.63
CA TYR A 74 9.12 -6.65 -4.66
C TYR A 74 10.44 -7.34 -4.32
N ASP A 75 11.00 -8.06 -5.28
CA ASP A 75 12.43 -8.33 -5.27
C ASP A 75 13.22 -7.07 -5.65
N VAL A 76 14.29 -6.80 -4.91
CA VAL A 76 15.16 -5.64 -5.11
C VAL A 76 16.62 -6.03 -5.19
N LYS A 77 17.37 -5.22 -5.95
CA LYS A 77 18.83 -5.25 -5.99
C LYS A 77 19.37 -3.84 -5.87
N GLY A 78 20.58 -3.69 -5.38
CA GLY A 78 21.16 -2.37 -5.18
C GLY A 78 22.61 -2.39 -4.78
N ILE A 79 23.08 -1.23 -4.32
CA ILE A 79 24.41 -1.04 -3.77
C ILE A 79 24.35 -0.32 -2.42
N ASN A 80 25.27 -0.65 -1.53
CA ASN A 80 25.51 0.12 -0.31
C ASN A 80 26.42 1.33 -0.59
N ILE A 81 26.68 2.17 0.43
CA ILE A 81 27.57 3.34 0.32
C ILE A 81 29.03 3.00 -0.05
N LYS A 82 29.47 1.76 0.15
CA LYS A 82 30.81 1.28 -0.20
C LYS A 82 30.88 0.74 -1.64
N GLY A 83 29.74 0.62 -2.32
CA GLY A 83 29.62 0.06 -3.67
C GLY A 83 29.39 -1.46 -3.70
N ASP A 84 29.21 -2.12 -2.55
CA ASP A 84 28.95 -3.56 -2.52
C ASP A 84 27.52 -3.85 -2.96
N SER A 85 27.34 -4.91 -3.75
CA SER A 85 26.02 -5.35 -4.20
C SER A 85 25.20 -5.91 -3.05
N VAL A 86 23.92 -5.58 -3.02
CA VAL A 86 22.93 -6.11 -2.08
C VAL A 86 21.71 -6.57 -2.85
N TYR A 87 21.06 -7.61 -2.33
CA TYR A 87 19.78 -8.11 -2.82
C TYR A 87 18.81 -8.16 -1.67
N GLY A 88 17.52 -8.14 -1.94
CA GLY A 88 16.53 -8.24 -0.88
C GLY A 88 15.14 -8.40 -1.42
N ASN A 89 14.21 -8.51 -0.49
CA ASN A 89 12.80 -8.55 -0.80
C ASN A 89 12.06 -7.54 0.11
N ILE A 90 11.16 -6.86 -0.56
CA ILE A 90 10.38 -5.68 -0.24
C ILE A 90 8.92 -5.86 0.09
N ASN A 91 8.34 -5.27 1.13
CA ASN A 91 6.91 -4.94 1.10
C ASN A 91 6.73 -3.42 1.10
N VAL A 92 5.85 -2.91 0.24
CA VAL A 92 5.60 -1.47 0.09
C VAL A 92 4.11 -1.16 0.04
N GLN A 93 3.67 -0.16 0.81
CA GLN A 93 2.33 0.40 0.81
C GLN A 93 2.42 1.92 0.63
N GLY A 94 1.81 2.43 -0.43
CA GLY A 94 1.95 3.83 -0.80
C GLY A 94 3.41 4.20 -1.08
N LYS A 95 3.95 5.17 -0.35
CA LYS A 95 5.31 5.69 -0.55
C LYS A 95 6.39 4.92 0.22
N TYR A 96 6.01 4.23 1.30
CA TYR A 96 6.94 3.67 2.27
C TYR A 96 6.80 2.16 2.37
N GLY A 97 7.90 1.51 2.73
CA GLY A 97 7.96 0.07 2.88
C GLY A 97 9.04 -0.36 3.85
N ALA A 98 9.19 -1.66 4.00
CA ALA A 98 10.25 -2.27 4.76
C ALA A 98 10.60 -3.65 4.20
N GLY A 99 11.76 -4.16 4.61
CA GLY A 99 12.20 -5.48 4.21
C GLY A 99 13.57 -5.82 4.76
N ILE A 100 14.26 -6.72 4.07
CA ILE A 100 15.50 -7.35 4.51
C ILE A 100 16.38 -7.47 3.28
N LEU A 101 17.60 -6.97 3.40
CA LEU A 101 18.67 -7.23 2.46
C LEU A 101 19.42 -8.48 2.88
N ILE A 102 19.64 -9.37 1.93
CA ILE A 102 20.37 -10.62 2.06
C ILE A 102 21.73 -10.43 1.38
N ASN A 103 22.79 -10.87 2.04
CA ASN A 103 24.14 -10.90 1.49
C ASN A 103 24.80 -12.23 1.87
N ASP A 104 25.57 -12.84 0.98
CA ASP A 104 26.18 -14.15 1.20
C ASP A 104 27.22 -14.17 2.34
N THR A 105 27.72 -13.00 2.72
CA THR A 105 28.87 -12.86 3.64
C THR A 105 28.53 -12.21 4.98
N VAL A 106 27.34 -11.64 5.12
CA VAL A 106 26.94 -10.86 6.30
C VAL A 106 25.52 -11.24 6.70
N ALA A 107 25.20 -11.07 7.98
CA ALA A 107 23.84 -11.29 8.45
C ALA A 107 22.83 -10.42 7.68
N ASP A 108 21.63 -10.96 7.52
CA ASP A 108 20.46 -10.28 6.99
C ASP A 108 20.25 -8.90 7.64
N VAL A 109 19.99 -7.88 6.83
CA VAL A 109 19.87 -6.49 7.26
C VAL A 109 18.44 -6.01 7.09
N GLU A 110 17.77 -5.71 8.20
CA GLU A 110 16.46 -5.06 8.20
C GLU A 110 16.56 -3.61 7.73
N ILE A 111 15.67 -3.22 6.82
CA ILE A 111 15.63 -1.89 6.21
C ILE A 111 14.21 -1.31 6.16
N ASN A 112 14.13 0.02 6.24
CA ASN A 112 12.96 0.78 5.81
C ASN A 112 13.24 1.39 4.43
N THR A 113 12.21 1.54 3.61
CA THR A 113 12.33 2.00 2.22
C THR A 113 11.38 3.14 1.90
N GLU A 114 11.80 4.01 0.99
CA GLU A 114 11.00 5.09 0.43
C GLU A 114 11.15 5.12 -1.09
N TRP A 115 10.03 5.17 -1.81
CA TRP A 115 10.04 5.42 -3.25
C TRP A 115 10.58 6.82 -3.54
N ILE A 116 11.64 6.89 -4.35
CA ILE A 116 12.21 8.16 -4.83
C ILE A 116 11.92 8.39 -6.31
N SER A 117 11.70 7.32 -7.09
CA SER A 117 11.21 7.39 -8.46
C SER A 117 10.63 6.03 -8.88
N TYR A 118 10.03 5.96 -10.07
CA TYR A 118 9.56 4.69 -10.62
C TYR A 118 10.69 3.64 -10.64
N GLY A 119 10.46 2.50 -9.97
CA GLY A 119 11.42 1.40 -9.89
C GLY A 119 12.65 1.66 -9.02
N LYS A 120 12.76 2.81 -8.32
CA LYS A 120 13.92 3.12 -7.46
C LYS A 120 13.51 3.52 -6.05
N LEU A 121 14.19 2.94 -5.06
CA LEU A 121 13.98 3.23 -3.66
C LEU A 121 15.27 3.68 -2.97
N LYS A 122 15.11 4.58 -2.01
CA LYS A 122 16.11 4.81 -0.97
C LYS A 122 15.77 3.90 0.21
N ALA A 123 16.76 3.22 0.77
CA ALA A 123 16.58 2.41 1.97
C ALA A 123 17.56 2.80 3.08
N CYS A 124 17.16 2.57 4.32
CA CYS A 124 17.95 2.85 5.51
C CYS A 124 17.80 1.73 6.55
N ASP A 125 18.92 1.25 7.11
CA ASP A 125 18.89 0.27 8.21
C ASP A 125 18.76 0.96 9.59
N LYS A 126 18.67 0.16 10.65
CA LYS A 126 18.57 0.66 12.04
C LYS A 126 19.80 1.46 12.50
N ASN A 127 20.95 1.28 11.85
CA ASN A 127 22.20 1.95 12.16
C ASN A 127 22.39 3.25 11.35
N GLY A 128 21.46 3.58 10.45
CA GLY A 128 21.56 4.74 9.57
C GLY A 128 22.34 4.50 8.29
N ASN A 129 22.70 3.25 7.96
CA ASN A 129 23.33 2.93 6.69
C ASN A 129 22.32 3.06 5.55
N GLU A 130 22.71 3.74 4.48
CA GLU A 130 21.84 3.97 3.32
C GLU A 130 22.15 3.01 2.16
N TYR A 131 21.11 2.69 1.40
CA TYR A 131 21.17 1.82 0.21
C TYR A 131 20.35 2.42 -0.92
N GLN A 132 20.84 2.27 -2.14
CA GLN A 132 20.13 2.62 -3.36
C GLN A 132 19.63 1.35 -4.02
N LEU A 133 18.31 1.18 -4.07
CA LEU A 133 17.66 -0.05 -4.52
C LEU A 133 16.88 0.18 -5.81
N ILE A 134 16.82 -0.87 -6.63
CA ILE A 134 16.03 -0.95 -7.87
C ILE A 134 15.21 -2.22 -7.81
N VAL A 135 13.94 -2.14 -8.21
CA VAL A 135 13.06 -3.31 -8.35
C VAL A 135 13.49 -4.17 -9.53
N LYS A 136 13.37 -5.49 -9.38
CA LYS A 136 13.77 -6.49 -10.37
C LYS A 136 12.67 -6.81 -11.38
#